data_AF-A0A9X7DHQ6-F1
#
_entry.id   AF-A0A9X7DHQ6-F1
#
_cell.length_a   1.000
_cell.length_b   1.000
_cell.length_c   1.000
_cell.angle_alpha   90.00
_cell.angle_beta   90.00
_cell.angle_gamma   90.00
#
_symmetry.space_group_name_H-M   'P 1'
#
loop_
_entity.id
_entity.type
_entity.pdbx_description
1 polymer ?
#
loop_
_entity_poly.entity_id
_entity_poly.type
_entity_poly.pdbx_seq_one_letter_code
_entity_poly.pdbx_strand_id
1 'polypeptide(L)'
;MNLKEYQWVKENREALLNFCGELKQEDFTRKLDGFGFQSVRETLLHMAECYIAWVGSFILLKTKKPITPKGNVVNLSLDDIKSRFEQADLFVSELLDMKLDQLNKPIVRKIPWRDQNEEISITPIKLLVHAITHEYHHKGQIVSMARQMGYIPPNTDVLGTED
;
A
#
# COMPACT_ATOMS: atom_id res chain seq x y z
N MET A 1 7.92 15.04 1.91
CA MET A 1 7.94 13.66 2.43
C MET A 1 9.32 13.40 3.03
N ASN A 2 9.40 13.41 4.34
CA ASN A 2 10.53 12.96 5.14
C ASN A 2 10.10 11.77 6.02
N LEU A 3 11.01 11.23 6.83
CA LEU A 3 10.72 10.09 7.70
C LEU A 3 9.62 10.37 8.72
N LYS A 4 9.52 11.59 9.24
CA LYS A 4 8.46 11.98 10.19
C LYS A 4 7.08 11.99 9.52
N GLU A 5 6.97 12.61 8.34
CA GLU A 5 5.72 12.63 7.58
C GLU A 5 5.27 11.22 7.18
N TYR A 6 6.21 10.33 6.86
CA TYR A 6 5.91 8.94 6.56
C TYR A 6 5.53 8.14 7.81
N GLN A 7 6.08 8.48 8.97
CA GLN A 7 5.71 7.86 10.25
C GLN A 7 4.22 8.06 10.57
N TRP A 8 3.65 9.24 10.28
CA TRP A 8 2.21 9.46 10.39
C TRP A 8 1.40 8.54 9.47
N VAL A 9 1.86 8.29 8.24
CA VAL A 9 1.21 7.34 7.32
C VAL A 9 1.21 5.94 7.95
N LYS A 10 2.34 5.52 8.53
CA LYS A 10 2.47 4.22 9.19
C LYS A 10 1.53 4.06 10.39
N GLU A 11 1.42 5.06 11.25
CA GLU A 11 0.50 5.06 12.41
C GLU A 11 -0.96 4.95 11.97
N ASN A 12 -1.34 5.69 10.94
CA ASN A 12 -2.68 5.63 10.37
C ASN A 12 -3.00 4.25 9.78
N ARG A 13 -2.03 3.67 9.09
CA ARG A 13 -2.13 2.31 8.55
C ARG A 13 -2.20 1.27 9.66
N GLU A 14 -1.43 1.43 10.73
CA GLU A 14 -1.46 0.55 11.89
C GLU A 14 -2.83 0.55 12.57
N ALA A 15 -3.44 1.73 12.76
CA ALA A 15 -4.80 1.85 13.28
C ALA A 15 -5.82 1.08 12.41
N LEU A 16 -5.69 1.17 11.08
CA LEU A 16 -6.53 0.41 10.15
C LEU A 16 -6.28 -1.11 10.23
N LEU A 17 -5.01 -1.53 10.25
CA LEU A 17 -4.62 -2.95 10.33
C LEU A 17 -5.08 -3.59 11.64
N ASN A 18 -5.00 -2.87 12.76
CA ASN A 18 -5.48 -3.32 14.05
C ASN A 18 -7.00 -3.52 14.01
N PHE A 19 -7.75 -2.54 13.50
CA PHE A 19 -9.18 -2.67 13.29
C PHE A 19 -9.54 -3.84 12.36
N CYS A 20 -8.81 -4.03 11.26
CA CYS A 20 -9.03 -5.16 10.36
C CYS A 20 -8.78 -6.52 11.04
N GLY A 21 -7.94 -6.58 12.07
CA GLY A 21 -7.72 -7.78 12.89
C GLY A 21 -8.89 -8.13 13.81
N GLU A 22 -9.80 -7.20 14.07
CA GLU A 22 -11.02 -7.41 14.86
C GLU A 22 -12.20 -7.91 14.01
N LEU A 23 -12.09 -7.83 12.69
CA LEU A 23 -13.13 -8.31 11.78
C LEU A 23 -13.27 -9.83 11.89
N LYS A 24 -14.51 -10.33 11.75
CA LYS A 24 -14.71 -11.76 11.55
C LYS A 24 -13.99 -12.22 10.29
N GLN A 25 -13.43 -13.42 10.32
CA GLN A 25 -12.71 -13.99 9.18
C GLN A 25 -13.56 -14.04 7.90
N GLU A 26 -14.86 -14.30 8.04
CA GLU A 26 -15.82 -14.29 6.92
C GLU A 26 -15.93 -12.90 6.28
N ASP A 27 -15.97 -11.83 7.09
CA ASP A 27 -16.09 -10.45 6.62
C ASP A 27 -14.77 -9.91 6.06
N PHE A 28 -13.63 -10.30 6.64
CA PHE A 28 -12.30 -9.95 6.12
C PHE A 28 -12.09 -10.41 4.66
N THR A 29 -12.69 -11.56 4.32
CA THR A 29 -12.59 -12.19 3.00
C THR A 29 -13.84 -12.03 2.14
N ARG A 30 -14.90 -11.43 2.68
CA ARG A 30 -16.20 -11.27 2.02
C ARG A 30 -16.07 -10.43 0.77
N LYS A 31 -16.73 -10.88 -0.30
CA LYS A 31 -16.85 -10.12 -1.54
C LYS A 31 -17.97 -9.10 -1.44
N LEU A 32 -17.67 -7.86 -1.79
CA LEU A 32 -18.58 -6.73 -1.86
C LEU A 32 -18.50 -6.09 -3.25
N ASP A 33 -19.66 -5.81 -3.84
CA ASP A 33 -19.75 -5.16 -5.14
C ASP A 33 -19.52 -3.65 -5.04
N GLY A 34 -19.15 -3.02 -6.15
CA GLY A 34 -18.96 -1.57 -6.23
C GLY A 34 -17.59 -1.05 -5.78
N PHE A 35 -16.65 -1.95 -5.44
CA PHE A 35 -15.29 -1.62 -5.07
C PHE A 35 -14.27 -2.14 -6.10
N GLY A 36 -13.15 -1.43 -6.26
CA GLY A 36 -12.09 -1.83 -7.20
C GLY A 36 -11.43 -3.17 -6.83
N PHE A 37 -11.34 -3.46 -5.53
CA PHE A 37 -10.99 -4.76 -4.97
C PHE A 37 -12.16 -5.26 -4.16
N GLN A 38 -12.50 -6.54 -4.29
CA GLN A 38 -13.80 -7.01 -3.82
C GLN A 38 -13.83 -7.33 -2.33
N SER A 39 -12.71 -7.28 -1.60
CA SER A 39 -12.68 -7.60 -0.16
C SER A 39 -11.66 -6.74 0.60
N VAL A 40 -11.78 -6.70 1.93
CA VAL A 40 -10.80 -6.04 2.81
C VAL A 40 -9.41 -6.64 2.60
N ARG A 41 -9.29 -7.97 2.57
CA ARG A 41 -8.03 -8.68 2.29
C ARG A 41 -7.39 -8.25 0.98
N GLU A 42 -8.14 -8.30 -0.12
CA GLU A 42 -7.62 -7.94 -1.44
C GLU A 42 -7.21 -6.46 -1.48
N THR A 43 -7.97 -5.59 -0.83
CA THR A 43 -7.69 -4.15 -0.78
C THR A 43 -6.41 -3.84 0.00
N LEU A 44 -6.24 -4.42 1.19
CA LEU A 44 -5.03 -4.23 2.00
C LEU A 44 -3.77 -4.77 1.30
N LEU A 45 -3.88 -5.95 0.68
CA LEU A 45 -2.77 -6.50 -0.10
C LEU A 45 -2.37 -5.57 -1.24
N HIS A 46 -3.34 -5.08 -2.01
CA HIS A 46 -3.10 -4.16 -3.12
C HIS A 46 -2.44 -2.85 -2.66
N MET A 47 -2.82 -2.32 -1.50
CA MET A 47 -2.16 -1.16 -0.90
C MET A 47 -0.67 -1.43 -0.67
N ALA A 48 -0.31 -2.53 0.01
CA ALA A 48 1.08 -2.90 0.26
C ALA A 48 1.86 -3.14 -1.04
N GLU A 49 1.27 -3.88 -1.97
CA GLU A 49 1.91 -4.21 -3.25
C GLU A 49 2.13 -2.97 -4.13
N CYS A 50 1.32 -1.92 -4.00
CA CYS A 50 1.56 -0.64 -4.68
C CYS A 50 2.92 -0.05 -4.29
N TYR A 51 3.28 -0.05 -3.00
CA TYR A 51 4.60 0.38 -2.54
C TYR A 51 5.71 -0.57 -2.99
N ILE A 52 5.52 -1.88 -2.84
CA ILE A 52 6.52 -2.88 -3.23
C ILE A 52 6.80 -2.78 -4.73
N ALA A 53 5.77 -2.55 -5.55
CA ALA A 53 5.89 -2.38 -6.98
C ALA A 53 6.61 -1.08 -7.33
N TRP A 54 6.10 0.08 -6.92
CA TRP A 54 6.69 1.35 -7.34
C TRP A 54 8.02 1.65 -6.66
N VAL A 55 8.13 1.43 -5.36
CA VAL A 55 9.35 1.74 -4.62
C VAL A 55 10.35 0.59 -4.72
N GLY A 56 9.94 -0.60 -4.30
CA GLY A 56 10.82 -1.77 -4.26
C GLY A 56 11.27 -2.24 -5.64
N SER A 57 10.34 -2.35 -6.60
CA SER A 57 10.63 -2.89 -7.94
C SER A 57 11.05 -1.80 -8.92
N PHE A 58 10.26 -0.73 -9.09
CA PHE A 58 10.54 0.26 -10.14
C PHE A 58 11.73 1.16 -9.79
N ILE A 59 11.78 1.71 -8.56
CA ILE A 59 12.86 2.62 -8.16
C ILE A 59 14.11 1.83 -7.75
N LEU A 60 13.98 0.97 -6.74
CA LEU A 60 15.11 0.31 -6.07
C LEU A 60 15.59 -1.00 -6.72
N LEU A 61 14.83 -1.55 -7.69
CA LEU A 61 15.14 -2.81 -8.39
C LEU A 61 15.35 -4.04 -7.46
N LYS A 62 14.78 -4.03 -6.26
CA LYS A 62 14.96 -5.09 -5.25
C LYS A 62 14.13 -6.35 -5.53
N THR A 63 13.09 -6.24 -6.36
CA THR A 63 12.24 -7.36 -6.76
C THR A 63 11.73 -7.19 -8.18
N LYS A 64 11.44 -8.30 -8.87
CA LYS A 64 10.73 -8.34 -10.16
C LYS A 64 9.32 -8.91 -10.05
N LYS A 65 8.93 -9.37 -8.86
CA LYS A 65 7.63 -9.99 -8.59
C LYS A 65 6.95 -9.28 -7.42
N PRO A 66 6.59 -8.00 -7.56
CA PRO A 66 5.98 -7.22 -6.49
C PRO A 66 4.50 -7.54 -6.27
N ILE A 67 3.83 -8.19 -7.23
CA ILE A 67 2.38 -8.47 -7.19
C ILE A 67 2.15 -9.96 -6.99
N THR A 68 1.28 -10.31 -6.05
CA THR A 68 0.85 -11.68 -5.80
C THR A 68 -0.07 -12.16 -6.92
N PRO A 69 0.18 -13.34 -7.52
CA PRO A 69 -0.74 -13.91 -8.50
C PRO A 69 -2.15 -14.09 -7.91
N LYS A 70 -3.19 -13.76 -8.69
CA LYS A 70 -4.59 -13.77 -8.23
C LYS A 70 -5.02 -15.07 -7.54
N GLY A 71 -4.56 -16.22 -8.03
CA GLY A 71 -4.84 -17.54 -7.45
C GLY A 71 -4.23 -17.78 -6.07
N ASN A 72 -3.21 -17.02 -5.68
CA ASN A 72 -2.51 -17.17 -4.40
C ASN A 72 -3.06 -16.22 -3.32
N VAL A 73 -3.79 -15.17 -3.70
CA VAL A 73 -4.34 -14.16 -2.77
C VAL A 73 -5.27 -14.80 -1.74
N VAL A 74 -6.01 -15.84 -2.14
CA VAL A 74 -6.95 -16.54 -1.26
C VAL A 74 -6.28 -17.22 -0.06
N ASN A 75 -4.98 -17.47 -0.13
CA ASN A 75 -4.20 -18.14 0.91
C ASN A 75 -3.54 -17.17 1.90
N LEU A 76 -3.65 -15.85 1.66
CA LEU A 76 -2.99 -14.87 2.51
C LEU A 76 -3.84 -14.53 3.74
N SER A 77 -3.16 -14.55 4.89
CA SER A 77 -3.66 -14.06 6.17
C SER A 77 -3.42 -12.55 6.32
N LEU A 78 -3.98 -11.95 7.38
CA LEU A 78 -3.67 -10.57 7.73
C LEU A 78 -2.19 -10.39 8.10
N ASP A 79 -1.57 -11.37 8.75
CA ASP A 79 -0.16 -11.30 9.15
C ASP A 79 0.80 -11.37 7.95
N ASP A 80 0.44 -12.14 6.92
CA ASP A 80 1.16 -12.10 5.64
C ASP A 80 1.11 -10.71 5.01
N ILE A 81 -0.04 -10.02 5.10
CA ILE A 81 -0.20 -8.66 4.57
C ILE A 81 0.57 -7.65 5.43
N LYS A 82 0.58 -7.79 6.76
CA LYS A 82 1.42 -6.97 7.65
C LYS A 82 2.90 -7.09 7.27
N SER A 83 3.37 -8.31 7.01
CA SER A 83 4.73 -8.57 6.52
C SER A 83 5.03 -7.87 5.17
N ARG A 84 4.03 -7.73 4.30
CA ARG A 84 4.17 -6.95 3.05
C ARG A 84 4.32 -5.46 3.33
N PHE A 85 3.58 -4.91 4.30
CA PHE A 85 3.74 -3.52 4.71
C PHE A 85 5.08 -3.27 5.38
N GLU A 86 5.57 -4.17 6.22
CA GLU A 86 6.93 -4.09 6.78
C GLU A 86 7.99 -4.05 5.67
N GLN A 87 7.84 -4.88 4.63
CA GLN A 87 8.70 -4.84 3.45
C GLN A 87 8.59 -3.49 2.72
N ALA A 88 7.38 -2.97 2.54
CA ALA A 88 7.16 -1.66 1.93
C ALA A 88 7.86 -0.55 2.71
N ASP A 89 7.78 -0.58 4.04
CA ASP A 89 8.39 0.41 4.93
C ASP A 89 9.91 0.44 4.81
N LEU A 90 10.54 -0.74 4.72
CA LEU A 90 11.99 -0.83 4.48
C LEU A 90 12.38 -0.17 3.15
N PHE A 91 11.60 -0.37 2.10
CA PHE A 91 11.85 0.27 0.80
C PHE A 91 11.61 1.78 0.83
N VAL A 92 10.58 2.25 1.54
CA VAL A 92 10.35 3.69 1.67
C VAL A 92 11.44 4.34 2.52
N SER A 93 11.94 3.69 3.57
CA SER A 93 13.09 4.18 4.33
C SER A 93 14.32 4.33 3.45
N GLU A 94 14.67 3.28 2.68
CA GLU A 94 15.81 3.33 1.74
C GLU A 94 15.63 4.42 0.68
N LEU A 95 14.40 4.63 0.19
CA LEU A 95 14.09 5.72 -0.73
C LEU A 95 14.31 7.09 -0.09
N LEU A 96 13.84 7.30 1.15
CA LEU A 96 13.93 8.58 1.85
C LEU A 96 15.37 8.92 2.30
N ASP A 97 16.27 7.94 2.36
CA ASP A 97 17.70 8.13 2.56
C ASP A 97 18.44 8.62 1.29
N MET A 98 17.80 8.57 0.12
CA MET A 98 18.38 9.10 -1.12
C MET A 98 18.50 10.62 -1.09
N LYS A 99 19.47 11.16 -1.84
CA LYS A 99 19.65 12.60 -1.96
C LYS A 99 18.47 13.25 -2.69
N LEU A 100 18.15 14.49 -2.32
CA LEU A 100 17.02 15.23 -2.87
C LEU A 100 17.08 15.40 -4.40
N ASP A 101 18.29 15.54 -4.98
CA ASP A 101 18.49 15.61 -6.43
C ASP A 101 18.10 14.30 -7.11
N GLN A 102 18.42 13.15 -6.50
CA GLN A 102 18.04 11.83 -7.01
C GLN A 102 16.53 11.62 -6.93
N LEU A 103 15.89 12.05 -5.83
CA LEU A 103 14.43 11.94 -5.65
C LEU A 103 13.63 12.75 -6.67
N ASN A 104 14.21 13.85 -7.16
CA ASN A 104 13.57 14.76 -8.13
C ASN A 104 14.02 14.52 -9.58
N LYS A 105 14.99 13.64 -9.82
CA LYS A 105 15.42 13.28 -11.17
C LYS A 105 14.54 12.15 -11.73
N PRO A 106 13.94 12.31 -12.93
CA PRO A 106 13.15 11.24 -13.54
C PRO A 106 13.98 9.98 -13.80
N ILE A 107 13.40 8.82 -13.51
CA ILE A 107 13.87 7.51 -13.95
C ILE A 107 13.13 7.17 -15.23
N VAL A 108 13.87 6.86 -16.29
CA VAL A 108 13.33 6.36 -17.57
C VAL A 108 13.55 4.86 -17.64
N ARG A 109 12.46 4.08 -17.64
CA ARG A 109 12.53 2.61 -17.56
C ARG A 109 11.20 1.95 -17.90
N LYS A 110 11.25 0.69 -18.38
CA LYS A 110 10.09 -0.22 -18.48
C LYS A 110 9.61 -0.69 -17.11
N ILE A 111 8.30 -0.82 -16.91
CA ILE A 111 7.75 -1.33 -15.65
C ILE A 111 8.16 -2.82 -15.46
N PRO A 112 9.01 -3.16 -14.46
CA PRO A 112 9.67 -4.49 -14.39
C PRO A 112 8.74 -5.70 -14.24
N TRP A 113 7.53 -5.49 -13.75
CA TRP A 113 6.54 -6.54 -13.49
C TRP A 113 5.39 -6.57 -14.50
N ARG A 114 5.51 -5.82 -15.60
CA ARG A 114 4.53 -5.82 -16.70
C ARG A 114 5.21 -6.28 -17.97
N ASP A 115 4.51 -7.10 -18.74
CA ASP A 115 4.90 -7.49 -20.10
C ASP A 115 4.51 -6.39 -21.10
N GLN A 116 4.98 -5.16 -20.86
CA GLN A 116 4.77 -4.01 -21.73
C GLN A 116 6.12 -3.48 -22.20
N ASN A 117 6.19 -3.09 -23.47
CA ASN A 117 7.42 -2.61 -24.09
C ASN A 117 7.64 -1.10 -23.96
N GLU A 118 6.69 -0.38 -23.39
CA GLU A 118 6.77 1.07 -23.23
C GLU A 118 7.58 1.46 -21.98
N GLU A 119 8.48 2.44 -22.15
CA GLU A 119 9.18 3.07 -21.04
C GLU A 119 8.38 4.24 -20.50
N ILE A 120 8.41 4.42 -19.18
CA ILE A 120 7.85 5.59 -18.53
C ILE A 120 8.98 6.46 -17.99
N SER A 121 8.74 7.77 -17.90
CA SER A 121 9.63 8.75 -17.26
C SER A 121 8.93 9.36 -16.06
N ILE A 122 9.39 9.05 -14.85
CA ILE A 122 8.75 9.51 -13.62
C ILE A 122 9.78 9.70 -12.49
N THR A 123 9.56 10.71 -11.64
CA THR A 123 10.43 10.97 -10.49
C THR A 123 10.11 10.03 -9.33
N PRO A 124 11.12 9.59 -8.56
CA PRO A 124 10.90 8.79 -7.36
C PRO A 124 9.91 9.42 -6.37
N ILE A 125 10.00 10.73 -6.15
CA ILE A 125 9.10 11.42 -5.20
C ILE A 125 7.64 11.38 -5.67
N LYS A 126 7.38 11.48 -6.99
CA LYS A 126 6.01 11.39 -7.53
C LYS A 126 5.42 9.99 -7.34
N LEU A 127 6.25 8.95 -7.47
CA LEU A 127 5.83 7.57 -7.21
C LEU A 127 5.54 7.31 -5.73
N LEU A 128 6.34 7.87 -4.81
CA LEU A 128 6.04 7.79 -3.37
C LEU A 128 4.72 8.48 -3.03
N VAL A 129 4.51 9.71 -3.53
CA VAL A 129 3.24 10.43 -3.34
C VAL A 129 2.07 9.66 -3.94
N HIS A 130 2.25 9.04 -5.11
CA HIS A 130 1.24 8.17 -5.70
C HIS A 130 0.90 7.01 -4.77
N ALA A 131 1.89 6.27 -4.26
CA ALA A 131 1.66 5.13 -3.37
C ALA A 131 0.90 5.54 -2.08
N ILE A 132 1.31 6.66 -1.45
CA ILE A 132 0.66 7.18 -0.24
C ILE A 132 -0.78 7.60 -0.52
N THR A 133 -1.01 8.47 -1.50
CA THR A 133 -2.38 8.93 -1.82
C THR A 133 -3.30 7.79 -2.25
N HIS A 134 -2.75 6.78 -2.92
CA HIS A 134 -3.44 5.56 -3.30
C HIS A 134 -3.78 4.67 -2.09
N GLU A 135 -2.90 4.58 -1.09
CA GLU A 135 -3.22 3.96 0.20
C GLU A 135 -4.40 4.64 0.90
N TYR A 136 -4.41 5.98 0.98
CA TYR A 136 -5.52 6.71 1.60
C TYR A 136 -6.85 6.53 0.83
N HIS A 137 -6.79 6.47 -0.49
CA HIS A 137 -7.96 6.15 -1.33
C HIS A 137 -8.56 4.78 -0.96
N HIS A 138 -7.74 3.74 -0.89
CA HIS A 138 -8.19 2.38 -0.60
C HIS A 138 -8.54 2.16 0.89
N LYS A 139 -7.89 2.88 1.81
CA LYS A 139 -8.32 2.97 3.20
C LYS A 139 -9.78 3.44 3.32
N GLY A 140 -10.15 4.49 2.58
CA GLY A 140 -11.54 4.96 2.53
C GLY A 140 -12.53 3.90 2.04
N GLN A 141 -12.09 3.05 1.09
CA GLN A 141 -12.89 1.91 0.63
C GLN A 141 -13.05 0.85 1.73
N ILE A 142 -11.97 0.49 2.45
CA ILE A 142 -12.04 -0.48 3.57
C ILE A 142 -12.98 0.01 4.66
N VAL A 143 -12.87 1.29 5.05
CA VAL A 143 -13.78 1.91 6.03
C VAL A 143 -15.25 1.83 5.56
N SER A 144 -15.49 2.04 4.26
CA SER A 144 -16.83 1.95 3.68
C SER A 144 -17.36 0.51 3.66
N MET A 145 -16.53 -0.47 3.27
CA MET A 145 -16.84 -1.89 3.32
C MET A 145 -17.21 -2.32 4.74
N ALA A 146 -16.40 -1.93 5.73
CA ALA A 146 -16.62 -2.27 7.13
C ALA A 146 -17.96 -1.73 7.64
N ARG A 147 -18.33 -0.49 7.28
CA ARG A 147 -19.65 0.07 7.62
C ARG A 147 -20.80 -0.69 6.97
N GLN A 148 -20.67 -1.12 5.71
CA GLN A 148 -21.68 -1.96 5.05
C GLN A 148 -21.87 -3.31 5.75
N MET A 149 -20.82 -3.83 6.38
CA MET A 149 -20.86 -5.06 7.17
C MET A 149 -21.30 -4.82 8.64
N GLY A 150 -21.63 -3.59 9.02
CA GLY A 150 -22.16 -3.23 10.34
C GLY A 150 -21.10 -2.90 11.40
N TYR A 151 -19.83 -2.77 11.02
CA TYR A 151 -18.76 -2.38 11.94
C TYR A 151 -18.66 -0.85 12.08
N ILE A 152 -17.99 -0.40 13.15
CA ILE A 152 -17.67 1.00 13.40
C ILE A 152 -16.14 1.17 13.30
N PRO A 153 -15.60 1.61 12.14
CA PRO A 153 -14.16 1.80 11.98
C PRO A 153 -13.61 2.94 12.85
N PRO A 154 -12.34 2.88 13.26
CA PRO A 154 -11.71 3.93 14.05
C PRO A 154 -11.54 5.21 13.23
N ASN A 155 -11.21 6.31 13.92
CA ASN A 155 -10.68 7.48 13.24
C ASN A 155 -9.36 7.12 12.56
N THR A 156 -9.29 7.34 11.26
CA THR A 156 -8.08 7.16 10.46
C THR A 156 -7.76 8.45 9.72
N ASP A 157 -7.94 9.60 10.37
CA ASP A 157 -7.41 10.87 9.88
C ASP A 157 -5.94 10.99 10.32
N VAL A 158 -5.10 11.61 9.48
CA VAL A 158 -3.72 11.93 9.85
C VAL A 158 -3.68 12.89 11.05
N LEU A 159 -4.73 13.70 11.26
CA LEU A 159 -4.85 14.55 12.46
C LEU A 159 -4.91 13.77 13.78
N GLY A 160 -5.09 12.45 13.73
CA GLY A 160 -5.07 11.56 14.90
C GLY A 160 -3.72 10.91 15.21
N THR A 161 -2.64 11.24 14.48
CA THR A 161 -1.29 10.69 14.69
C THR A 161 -0.48 11.54 15.67
N GLU A 162 0.61 10.97 16.20
CA GLU A 162 1.49 11.67 17.15
C GLU A 162 2.59 12.48 16.45
N ASP A 163 3.13 13.48 17.15
CA ASP A 163 4.14 14.42 16.67
C ASP A 163 5.53 14.17 17.27
#